data_AF-A0A822GCF4-F1
#
_entry.id   AF-A0A822GCF4-F1
#
_cell.length_a   1.000
_cell.length_b   1.000
_cell.length_c   1.000
_cell.angle_alpha   90.00
_cell.angle_beta   90.00
_cell.angle_gamma   90.00
#
_symmetry.space_group_name_H-M   'P 1'
#
loop_
_entity.id
_entity.type
_entity.pdbx_description
1 polymer ?
#
loop_
_entity_poly.entity_id
_entity_poly.type
_entity_poly.pdbx_seq_one_letter_code
_entity_poly.pdbx_strand_id
1 'polypeptide(L)'
;LNFSISNHYYYLVPGLSGEKMSASIEDSKIDLLDTPEQIKKKLKKAFCEPGNIENNGVLAFCKSVIFPLLKDESLVLPRSAEYGGPMTFSNYAQLEEGFLKQEVHPGDLKNGVGIYLNR
;
A
#
# COMPACT_ATOMS: atom_id res chain seq x y z
N LEU A 1 -13.92 5.20 42.76
CA LEU A 1 -13.77 6.19 41.67
C LEU A 1 -12.76 5.63 40.68
N ASN A 2 -13.21 4.77 39.75
CA ASN A 2 -12.35 4.18 38.73
C ASN A 2 -12.43 5.05 37.48
N PHE A 3 -11.36 5.79 37.20
CA PHE A 3 -11.22 6.53 35.95
C PHE A 3 -10.96 5.54 34.81
N SER A 4 -11.97 5.35 33.96
CA SER A 4 -11.85 4.69 32.67
C SER A 4 -11.00 5.58 31.75
N ILE A 5 -9.75 5.19 31.52
CA ILE A 5 -8.87 5.90 30.59
C ILE A 5 -9.24 5.42 29.19
N SER A 6 -9.83 6.32 28.40
CA SER A 6 -10.19 6.10 27.00
C SER A 6 -8.97 5.59 26.21
N ASN A 7 -9.09 4.37 25.68
CA ASN A 7 -8.22 3.86 24.62
C ASN A 7 -8.42 4.73 23.36
N HIS A 8 -7.65 5.82 23.25
CA HIS A 8 -7.36 6.44 21.97
C HIS A 8 -6.51 5.45 21.17
N TYR A 9 -7.15 4.68 20.30
CA TYR A 9 -6.47 3.88 19.28
C TYR A 9 -5.76 4.84 18.32
N TYR A 10 -4.49 5.16 18.60
CA TYR A 10 -3.58 5.65 17.57
C TYR A 10 -3.33 4.49 16.61
N TYR A 11 -3.96 4.54 15.43
CA TYR A 11 -3.72 3.59 14.36
C TYR A 11 -2.27 3.74 13.90
N LEU A 12 -1.39 2.88 14.40
CA LEU A 12 0.01 2.84 14.01
C LEU A 12 0.07 2.36 12.57
N VAL A 13 0.31 3.27 11.62
CA VAL A 13 0.53 2.91 10.21
C VAL A 13 1.89 2.19 10.12
N PRO A 14 1.93 0.89 9.74
CA PRO A 14 3.19 0.21 9.56
C PRO A 14 3.96 0.84 8.39
N GLY A 15 5.27 1.04 8.57
CA GLY A 15 6.15 1.55 7.51
C GLY A 15 6.24 0.56 6.35
N LEU A 16 6.78 1.02 5.22
CA LEU A 16 6.89 0.25 3.97
C LEU A 16 7.62 -1.12 4.11
N SER A 17 8.32 -1.32 5.23
CA SER A 17 9.17 -2.48 5.54
C SER A 17 8.58 -3.43 6.59
N GLY A 18 7.38 -3.19 7.12
CA GLY A 18 6.68 -4.11 8.02
C GLY A 18 7.20 -4.24 9.47
N GLU A 19 8.47 -3.95 9.73
CA GLU A 19 8.97 -3.86 11.11
C GLU A 19 8.89 -2.42 11.63
N LYS A 20 8.41 -2.31 12.87
CA LYS A 20 8.52 -1.20 13.84
C LYS A 20 9.00 0.15 13.26
N MET A 21 8.18 1.20 13.41
CA MET A 21 8.53 2.59 13.04
C MET A 21 9.94 2.98 13.49
N SER A 22 10.90 2.90 12.57
CA SER A 22 12.20 3.55 12.69
C SER A 22 12.29 4.53 11.53
N ALA A 23 12.30 5.82 11.86
CA ALA A 23 12.45 6.95 10.94
C ALA A 23 13.81 6.99 10.19
N SER A 24 14.48 5.84 10.04
CA SER A 24 15.90 5.73 9.67
C SER A 24 16.15 4.77 8.48
N ILE A 25 15.12 4.33 7.75
CA ILE A 25 15.30 3.63 6.48
C ILE A 25 14.88 4.58 5.36
N GLU A 26 15.85 5.14 4.64
CA GLU A 26 15.64 6.10 3.56
C GLU A 26 14.73 5.55 2.42
N ASP A 27 14.70 4.23 2.26
CA ASP A 27 13.82 3.52 1.32
C ASP A 27 12.39 3.30 1.83
N SER A 28 12.07 3.57 3.11
CA SER A 28 10.74 3.34 3.69
C SER A 28 9.78 4.52 3.52
N LYS A 29 10.22 5.61 2.89
CA LYS A 29 9.43 6.81 2.62
C LYS A 29 9.42 7.09 1.12
N ILE A 30 8.23 7.10 0.52
CA ILE A 30 8.02 7.64 -0.82
C ILE A 30 7.84 9.15 -0.66
N ASP A 31 8.75 9.92 -1.25
CA ASP A 31 8.70 11.38 -1.24
C ASP A 31 7.99 11.87 -2.50
N LEU A 32 7.33 13.03 -2.42
CA LEU A 32 6.61 13.63 -3.55
C LEU A 32 7.55 14.07 -4.67
N LEU A 33 8.83 14.27 -4.34
CA LEU A 33 9.88 14.65 -5.28
C LEU A 33 10.70 13.46 -5.79
N ASP A 34 10.36 12.23 -5.40
CA ASP A 34 11.06 11.04 -5.91
C ASP A 34 10.82 10.91 -7.42
N THR A 35 11.90 10.66 -8.17
CA THR A 35 11.79 10.32 -9.58
C THR A 35 11.11 8.96 -9.78
N PRO A 36 10.53 8.69 -10.96
CA PRO A 36 9.89 7.40 -11.25
C PRO A 36 10.78 6.18 -10.98
N GLU A 37 12.09 6.32 -11.25
CA GLU A 37 13.09 5.27 -11.01
C GLU A 37 13.32 5.03 -9.51
N GLN A 38 13.36 6.08 -8.70
CA GLN A 38 13.48 5.99 -7.24
C GLN A 38 12.23 5.32 -6.64
N ILE A 39 11.03 5.74 -7.06
CA ILE A 39 9.76 5.14 -6.61
C ILE A 39 9.75 3.64 -6.91
N LYS A 40 10.10 3.25 -8.14
CA LYS A 40 10.15 1.84 -8.54
C LYS A 40 11.16 1.04 -7.72
N LYS A 41 12.33 1.61 -7.42
CA LYS A 41 13.37 0.98 -6.60
C LYS A 41 12.90 0.79 -5.14
N LYS A 42 12.25 1.80 -4.56
CA LYS A 42 11.68 1.76 -3.21
C LYS A 42 10.55 0.74 -3.11
N LEU A 43 9.61 0.74 -4.06
CA LEU A 43 8.53 -0.25 -4.14
C LEU A 43 9.05 -1.68 -4.34
N LYS A 44 10.13 -1.87 -5.10
CA LYS A 44 10.75 -3.19 -5.26
C LYS A 44 11.27 -3.73 -3.92
N LYS A 45 11.91 -2.88 -3.11
CA LYS A 45 12.42 -3.20 -1.76
C LYS A 45 11.33 -3.31 -0.69
N ALA A 46 10.17 -2.71 -0.92
CA ALA A 46 9.04 -2.75 0.00
C ALA A 46 8.63 -4.19 0.34
N PHE A 47 8.32 -4.42 1.61
CA PHE A 47 7.83 -5.71 2.08
C PHE A 47 6.39 -5.91 1.62
N CYS A 48 6.16 -6.98 0.86
CA CYS A 48 4.88 -7.27 0.22
C CYS A 48 4.85 -8.74 -0.20
N GLU A 49 4.43 -9.61 0.72
CA GLU A 49 4.29 -11.04 0.47
C GLU A 49 2.85 -11.38 0.02
N PRO A 50 2.65 -12.37 -0.87
CA PRO A 50 1.31 -12.76 -1.30
C PRO A 50 0.42 -13.15 -0.12
N GLY A 51 -0.80 -12.62 -0.06
CA GLY A 51 -1.77 -12.94 1.01
C GLY A 51 -1.47 -12.30 2.36
N ASN A 52 -0.29 -11.69 2.55
CA ASN A 52 0.06 -11.05 3.80
C ASN A 52 -0.48 -9.61 3.86
N ILE A 53 -1.50 -9.40 4.67
CA ILE A 53 -2.07 -8.08 4.98
C ILE A 53 -1.46 -7.45 6.23
N GLU A 54 -0.82 -8.26 7.09
CA GLU A 54 -0.19 -7.81 8.32
C GLU A 54 1.26 -7.38 8.03
N ASN A 55 1.67 -6.21 8.53
CA ASN A 55 3.00 -5.66 8.27
C ASN A 55 3.33 -5.46 6.78
N ASN A 56 2.33 -5.39 5.89
CA ASN A 56 2.53 -5.11 4.47
C ASN A 56 2.62 -3.62 4.22
N GLY A 57 3.84 -3.16 3.98
CA GLY A 57 4.12 -1.75 3.81
C GLY A 57 3.44 -1.10 2.61
N VAL A 58 3.31 -1.84 1.50
CA VAL A 58 2.66 -1.33 0.28
C VAL A 58 1.15 -1.16 0.52
N LEU A 59 0.51 -2.12 1.19
CA LEU A 59 -0.91 -2.00 1.55
C LEU A 59 -1.15 -0.88 2.56
N ALA A 60 -0.28 -0.73 3.57
CA ALA A 60 -0.37 0.36 4.54
C ALA A 60 -0.26 1.74 3.87
N PHE A 61 0.65 1.87 2.89
CA PHE A 61 0.78 3.07 2.07
C PHE A 61 -0.47 3.32 1.23
N CYS A 62 -1.04 2.28 0.62
CA CYS A 62 -2.27 2.41 -0.14
C CYS A 62 -3.41 2.94 0.75
N LYS A 63 -3.59 2.35 1.94
CA LYS A 63 -4.61 2.74 2.91
C LYS A 63 -4.48 4.19 3.37
N SER A 64 -3.24 4.63 3.63
CA SER A 64 -2.97 5.89 4.32
C SER A 64 -2.74 7.07 3.37
N VAL A 65 -2.34 6.80 2.12
CA VAL A 65 -1.96 7.81 1.14
C VAL A 65 -2.78 7.71 -0.13
N ILE A 66 -2.73 6.57 -0.82
CA ILE A 66 -3.36 6.40 -2.15
C ILE A 66 -4.88 6.56 -2.06
N PHE A 67 -5.57 5.80 -1.20
CA PHE A 67 -7.03 5.85 -1.10
C PHE A 67 -7.59 7.20 -0.60
N PRO A 68 -6.96 7.87 0.38
CA PRO A 68 -7.34 9.24 0.75
C PRO A 68 -7.15 10.26 -0.39
N LEU A 69 -6.15 10.07 -1.26
CA LEU A 69 -5.91 10.94 -2.42
C LEU A 69 -6.84 10.61 -3.59
N LEU A 70 -7.26 9.35 -3.73
CA LEU A 70 -8.11 8.90 -4.83
C LEU A 70 -9.49 9.57 -4.84
N LYS A 71 -10.06 9.98 -3.69
CA LYS A 71 -11.39 10.61 -3.58
C LYS A 71 -12.49 9.90 -4.39
N ASP A 72 -12.71 10.33 -5.64
CA ASP A 72 -13.73 9.82 -6.58
C ASP A 72 -13.13 8.93 -7.70
N GLU A 73 -11.81 8.80 -7.75
CA GLU A 73 -11.10 7.92 -8.65
C GLU A 73 -10.94 6.51 -8.04
N SER A 74 -10.61 5.54 -8.89
CA SER A 74 -10.31 4.17 -8.46
C SER A 74 -8.85 3.82 -8.75
N LEU A 75 -8.26 3.01 -7.87
CA LEU A 75 -6.91 2.49 -8.10
C LEU A 75 -6.98 1.41 -9.18
N VAL A 76 -6.21 1.59 -10.25
CA VAL A 76 -6.11 0.60 -11.34
C VAL A 76 -4.79 -0.14 -11.20
N LEU A 77 -4.86 -1.46 -11.02
CA LEU A 77 -3.71 -2.36 -11.09
C LEU A 77 -3.63 -2.93 -12.51
N PRO A 78 -2.63 -2.51 -13.30
CA PRO A 78 -2.47 -3.03 -14.65
C PRO A 78 -1.95 -4.46 -14.59
N ARG A 79 -2.69 -5.34 -15.25
CA ARG A 79 -2.38 -6.77 -15.37
C ARG A 79 -2.76 -7.21 -16.78
N SER A 80 -1.92 -8.02 -17.42
CA SER A 80 -2.17 -8.45 -18.80
C SER A 80 -3.39 -9.36 -18.89
N ALA A 81 -4.02 -9.40 -20.06
CA ALA A 81 -5.24 -10.17 -20.30
C ALA A 81 -5.05 -11.67 -20.02
N GLU A 82 -3.85 -12.21 -20.28
CA GLU A 82 -3.47 -13.60 -20.00
C GLU A 82 -3.52 -13.96 -18.51
N TYR A 83 -3.41 -12.98 -17.60
CA TYR A 83 -3.49 -13.20 -16.14
C TYR A 83 -4.81 -12.72 -15.52
N GLY A 84 -5.82 -12.37 -16.32
CA GLY A 84 -7.13 -11.92 -15.82
C GLY A 84 -7.45 -10.44 -16.07
N GLY A 85 -6.55 -9.71 -16.73
CA GLY A 85 -6.78 -8.32 -17.14
C GLY A 85 -6.67 -7.30 -15.98
N PRO A 86 -6.78 -5.99 -16.30
CA PRO A 86 -6.61 -4.93 -15.32
C PRO A 86 -7.68 -5.00 -14.22
N MET A 87 -7.27 -4.79 -12.98
CA MET A 87 -8.15 -4.79 -11.81
C MET A 87 -8.34 -3.36 -11.31
N THR A 88 -9.57 -3.00 -10.93
CA THR A 88 -9.92 -1.67 -10.46
C THR A 88 -10.55 -1.74 -9.09
N PHE A 89 -10.07 -0.92 -8.16
CA PHE A 89 -10.52 -0.88 -6.77
C PHE A 89 -11.02 0.50 -6.40
N SER A 90 -12.29 0.61 -5.98
CA SER A 90 -12.88 1.88 -5.57
C SER A 90 -12.61 2.23 -4.11
N ASN A 91 -12.25 1.24 -3.29
CA ASN A 91 -11.94 1.44 -1.88
C ASN A 91 -10.89 0.43 -1.39
N TYR A 92 -10.26 0.77 -0.26
CA TYR A 92 -9.18 -0.03 0.31
C TYR A 92 -9.63 -1.43 0.76
N ALA A 93 -10.86 -1.58 1.27
CA ALA A 93 -11.34 -2.87 1.76
C ALA A 93 -11.40 -3.93 0.63
N GLN A 94 -11.83 -3.53 -0.57
CA GLN A 94 -11.81 -4.41 -1.74
C GLN A 94 -10.39 -4.83 -2.13
N LEU A 95 -9.43 -3.89 -2.05
CA LEU A 95 -8.03 -4.20 -2.35
C LEU A 95 -7.45 -5.16 -1.31
N GLU A 96 -7.66 -4.90 -0.02
CA GLU A 96 -7.19 -5.72 1.09
C GLU A 96 -7.75 -7.14 1.01
N GLU A 97 -9.05 -7.28 0.73
CA GLU A 97 -9.71 -8.57 0.55
C GLU A 97 -9.15 -9.34 -0.66
N GLY A 98 -9.01 -8.68 -1.82
CA GLY A 98 -8.44 -9.29 -3.02
C GLY A 98 -6.97 -9.69 -2.84
N PHE A 99 -6.22 -8.94 -2.04
CA PHE A 99 -4.84 -9.29 -1.69
C PHE A 99 -4.77 -10.48 -0.73
N LEU A 100 -5.64 -10.51 0.29
CA LEU A 100 -5.75 -11.62 1.25
C LEU A 100 -6.13 -12.93 0.56
N LYS A 101 -7.06 -12.87 -0.40
CA LYS A 101 -7.46 -14.01 -1.25
C LYS A 101 -6.41 -14.39 -2.29
N GLN A 102 -5.29 -13.68 -2.36
CA GLN A 102 -4.22 -13.86 -3.36
C GLN A 102 -4.68 -13.69 -4.81
N GLU A 103 -5.80 -13.00 -5.03
CA GLU A 103 -6.28 -12.61 -6.37
C GLU A 103 -5.41 -11.48 -6.94
N VAL A 104 -4.96 -10.58 -6.06
CA VAL A 104 -4.02 -9.50 -6.36
C VAL A 104 -2.59 -9.96 -6.08
N HIS A 105 -1.76 -9.98 -7.12
CA HIS A 105 -0.35 -10.33 -6.96
C HIS A 105 0.46 -9.12 -6.43
N PRO A 106 1.46 -9.33 -5.55
CA PRO A 106 2.35 -8.26 -5.06
C PRO A 106 3.00 -7.44 -6.17
N GLY A 107 3.35 -8.08 -7.28
CA GLY A 107 3.92 -7.42 -8.46
C GLY A 107 2.95 -6.43 -9.10
N ASP A 108 1.68 -6.81 -9.22
CA ASP A 108 0.63 -5.98 -9.82
C ASP A 108 0.33 -4.77 -8.92
N LEU A 109 0.24 -5.01 -7.61
CA LEU A 109 0.06 -3.96 -6.61
C LEU A 109 1.20 -2.93 -6.65
N LYS A 110 2.46 -3.39 -6.58
CA LYS A 110 3.63 -2.51 -6.65
C LYS A 110 3.67 -1.72 -7.95
N ASN A 111 3.34 -2.35 -9.07
CA ASN A 111 3.34 -1.69 -10.37
C ASN A 111 2.23 -0.62 -10.45
N GLY A 112 1.00 -0.96 -10.04
CA GLY A 112 -0.13 -0.03 -10.03
C GLY A 112 0.11 1.18 -9.13
N VAL A 113 0.64 0.96 -7.93
CA VAL A 113 1.04 2.06 -7.03
C VAL A 113 2.11 2.94 -7.66
N GLY A 114 3.12 2.33 -8.28
CA GLY A 114 4.18 3.08 -8.98
C GLY A 114 3.66 3.92 -10.14
N ILE A 115 2.68 3.42 -10.89
CA ILE A 115 2.06 4.17 -12.00
C ILE A 115 1.21 5.32 -11.46
N TYR A 116 0.41 5.08 -10.41
CA TYR A 116 -0.41 6.11 -9.79
C TYR A 116 0.41 7.29 -9.27
N LEU A 117 1.55 7.01 -8.63
CA LEU A 117 2.43 8.04 -8.08
C LEU A 117 3.18 8.86 -9.14
N ASN A 118 3.26 8.38 -10.39
CA ASN A 118 3.94 9.05 -11.50
C ASN A 118 2.96 9.75 -12.47
N ARG A 119 1.69 9.89 -12.11
CA ARG A 119 0.71 10.71 -12.85
C ARG A 119 0.88 12.18 -12.52
#